data_AF-A0A328N880-F1
#
_entry.id   AF-A0A328N880-F1
#
_cell.length_a   1.000
_cell.length_b   1.000
_cell.length_c   1.000
_cell.angle_alpha   90.00
_cell.angle_beta   90.00
_cell.angle_gamma   90.00
#
_symmetry.space_group_name_H-M   'P 1'
#
loop_
_entity.id
_entity.type
_entity.pdbx_description
1 polymer ?
#
loop_
_entity_poly.entity_id
_entity_poly.type
_entity_poly.pdbx_seq_one_letter_code
_entity_poly.pdbx_strand_id
1 'polypeptide(L)'
;MIAAPGPFPSLPSRILRAATRAAIGRIVGEDQVPEDPSRYRPHVSVAYALCKEAGRPATARRGDPLVMAGRAVNASRGVHYCRRVAEFRAHIGVHYGFLEIADDQSWGRTDWPNVFFGRRPTGLIATSPGEVFLITGRHTGTVGFTVRVDDGDPGPDLEGFEDVVEVPFEASRSELRLIQWAGEKSHALPRLSAGPGSYRMRYHCRGMDDAGNSSWDHHAVVDEYLLQIWPSPAAQPATLKVTSREGHRRILES
;
A
#
# COMPACT_ATOMS: atom_id res chain seq x y z
N MET A 1 -13.00 25.19 -19.35
CA MET A 1 -12.40 24.36 -20.42
C MET A 1 -12.17 22.98 -19.80
N ILE A 2 -13.01 22.01 -20.17
CA ILE A 2 -13.01 20.66 -19.58
C ILE A 2 -11.84 19.91 -20.21
N ALA A 3 -10.94 19.36 -19.38
CA ALA A 3 -9.81 18.56 -19.84
C ALA A 3 -10.33 17.34 -20.61
N ALA A 4 -9.83 17.14 -21.83
CA ALA A 4 -10.19 15.99 -22.65
C ALA A 4 -9.74 14.69 -21.96
N PRO A 5 -10.57 13.62 -21.96
CA PRO A 5 -10.17 12.33 -21.43
C PRO A 5 -9.00 11.79 -22.27
N GLY A 6 -7.97 11.25 -21.58
CA GLY A 6 -6.82 10.61 -22.23
C GLY A 6 -7.23 9.47 -23.18
N PRO A 7 -6.34 9.03 -24.08
CA PRO A 7 -6.70 8.13 -25.17
C PRO A 7 -7.21 6.79 -24.65
N PHE A 8 -8.41 6.39 -25.11
CA PHE A 8 -8.99 5.08 -24.84
C PHE A 8 -8.05 3.95 -25.29
N PRO A 9 -8.00 2.82 -24.57
CA PRO A 9 -7.18 1.67 -24.96
C PRO A 9 -7.60 1.10 -26.32
N SER A 10 -6.61 0.60 -27.07
CA SER A 10 -6.82 0.01 -28.40
C SER A 10 -7.80 -1.18 -28.36
N LEU A 11 -8.43 -1.50 -29.49
CA LEU A 11 -9.39 -2.62 -29.59
C LEU A 11 -8.81 -3.96 -29.12
N PRO A 12 -7.57 -4.36 -29.47
CA PRO A 12 -6.95 -5.57 -28.92
C PRO A 12 -6.82 -5.55 -27.40
N SER A 13 -6.46 -4.40 -26.82
CA SER A 13 -6.39 -4.25 -25.36
C SER A 13 -7.76 -4.40 -24.69
N ARG A 14 -8.83 -3.85 -25.28
CA ARG A 14 -10.19 -4.01 -24.74
C ARG A 14 -10.68 -5.45 -24.80
N ILE A 15 -10.38 -6.18 -25.88
CA ILE A 15 -10.73 -7.60 -26.03
C ILE A 15 -10.00 -8.45 -24.97
N LEU A 16 -8.69 -8.24 -24.81
CA LEU A 16 -7.90 -8.94 -23.80
C LEU A 16 -8.44 -8.67 -22.39
N ARG A 17 -8.77 -7.41 -22.09
CA ARG A 17 -9.34 -7.01 -20.80
C ARG A 17 -10.69 -7.69 -20.53
N ALA A 18 -11.60 -7.71 -21.52
CA ALA A 18 -12.88 -8.38 -21.39
C ALA A 18 -12.73 -9.91 -21.19
N ALA A 19 -11.83 -10.54 -21.93
CA ALA A 19 -11.58 -11.98 -21.82
C ALA A 19 -10.99 -12.35 -20.44
N THR A 20 -10.01 -11.58 -19.96
CA THR A 20 -9.44 -11.83 -18.63
C THR A 20 -10.43 -11.50 -17.51
N ARG A 21 -11.29 -10.49 -17.67
CA ARG A 21 -12.40 -10.21 -16.72
C ARG A 21 -13.32 -11.41 -16.59
N ALA A 22 -13.78 -11.95 -17.72
CA ALA A 22 -14.65 -13.12 -17.74
C ALA A 22 -13.97 -14.35 -17.12
N ALA A 23 -12.67 -14.54 -17.35
CA ALA A 23 -11.90 -15.62 -16.74
C ALA A 23 -11.80 -15.48 -15.21
N ILE A 24 -11.52 -14.28 -14.70
CA ILE A 24 -11.46 -14.03 -13.25
C ILE A 24 -12.85 -14.14 -12.62
N GLY A 25 -13.90 -13.59 -13.24
CA GLY A 25 -15.27 -13.69 -12.74
C GLY A 25 -15.76 -15.14 -12.56
N ARG A 26 -15.31 -16.07 -13.42
CA ARG A 26 -15.58 -17.50 -13.25
C ARG A 26 -14.90 -18.13 -12.04
N ILE A 27 -13.81 -17.54 -11.56
CA ILE A 27 -13.01 -18.05 -10.43
C ILE A 27 -13.50 -17.43 -9.12
N VAL A 28 -13.71 -16.11 -9.09
CA VAL A 28 -13.97 -15.36 -7.84
C VAL A 28 -15.41 -14.84 -7.67
N GLY A 29 -16.29 -15.02 -8.68
CA GLY A 29 -17.65 -14.46 -8.74
C GLY A 29 -17.75 -13.23 -9.64
N GLU A 30 -18.76 -13.15 -10.50
CA GLU A 30 -18.93 -12.02 -11.45
C GLU A 30 -19.26 -10.69 -10.77
N ASP A 31 -19.93 -10.74 -9.62
CA ASP A 31 -20.22 -9.62 -8.73
C ASP A 31 -18.95 -9.03 -8.06
N GLN A 32 -17.88 -9.83 -7.99
CA GLN A 32 -16.59 -9.45 -7.44
C GLN A 32 -15.66 -8.83 -8.51
N VAL A 33 -16.13 -8.71 -9.76
CA VAL A 33 -15.36 -8.16 -10.89
C VAL A 33 -16.15 -7.01 -11.56
N PRO A 34 -15.69 -5.74 -11.49
CA PRO A 34 -16.37 -4.56 -12.02
C PRO A 34 -16.78 -4.69 -13.47
N GLU A 35 -17.94 -4.12 -13.81
CA GLU A 35 -18.62 -4.29 -15.09
C GLU A 35 -17.97 -3.56 -16.28
N ASP A 36 -17.01 -2.66 -16.10
CA ASP A 36 -16.39 -1.89 -17.20
C ASP A 36 -15.07 -2.53 -17.72
N PRO A 37 -15.10 -3.33 -18.80
CA PRO A 37 -13.93 -3.97 -19.39
C PRO A 37 -12.94 -2.99 -20.05
N SER A 38 -13.30 -1.72 -20.23
CA SER A 38 -12.39 -0.72 -20.78
C SER A 38 -11.34 -0.26 -19.76
N ARG A 39 -11.60 -0.41 -18.46
CA ARG A 39 -10.74 0.05 -17.35
C ARG A 39 -10.03 -1.08 -16.61
N TYR A 40 -10.55 -2.31 -16.74
CA TYR A 40 -10.01 -3.53 -16.16
C TYR A 40 -8.53 -3.79 -16.54
N ARG A 41 -7.65 -4.07 -15.55
CA ARG A 41 -6.21 -4.39 -15.76
C ARG A 41 -5.91 -5.83 -15.27
N PRO A 42 -5.63 -6.78 -16.18
CA PRO A 42 -5.46 -8.21 -15.89
C PRO A 42 -4.41 -8.56 -14.82
N HIS A 43 -3.20 -7.99 -14.90
CA HIS A 43 -2.07 -8.36 -14.04
C HIS A 43 -2.31 -8.02 -12.56
N VAL A 44 -2.96 -6.90 -12.29
CA VAL A 44 -3.26 -6.45 -10.91
C VAL A 44 -4.37 -7.29 -10.28
N SER A 45 -5.39 -7.66 -11.07
CA SER A 45 -6.53 -8.46 -10.59
C SER A 45 -6.13 -9.91 -10.33
N VAL A 46 -5.24 -10.48 -11.16
CA VAL A 46 -4.68 -11.82 -10.95
C VAL A 46 -3.74 -11.84 -9.74
N ALA A 47 -2.90 -10.81 -9.54
CA ALA A 47 -2.06 -10.70 -8.35
C ALA A 47 -2.90 -10.77 -7.06
N TYR A 48 -3.97 -9.99 -6.99
CA TYR A 48 -4.88 -9.96 -5.84
C TYR A 48 -5.63 -11.29 -5.65
N ALA A 49 -6.15 -11.89 -6.73
CA ALA A 49 -6.84 -13.17 -6.67
C ALA A 49 -5.91 -14.31 -6.19
N LEU A 50 -4.66 -14.33 -6.66
CA LEU A 50 -3.65 -15.31 -6.23
C LEU A 50 -3.25 -15.11 -4.76
N CYS A 51 -3.17 -13.86 -4.26
CA CYS A 51 -3.01 -13.60 -2.84
C CYS A 51 -4.20 -14.10 -1.99
N LYS A 52 -5.42 -14.09 -2.54
CA LYS A 52 -6.64 -14.52 -1.84
C LYS A 52 -6.82 -16.06 -1.77
N GLU A 53 -6.44 -16.78 -2.82
CA GLU A 53 -6.67 -18.24 -2.92
C GLU A 53 -5.66 -19.12 -2.19
N ALA A 54 -4.46 -18.60 -1.87
CA ALA A 54 -3.43 -19.36 -1.16
C ALA A 54 -3.80 -19.73 0.30
N GLY A 55 -4.96 -19.27 0.80
CA GLY A 55 -5.37 -19.35 2.21
C GLY A 55 -6.43 -20.40 2.59
N ARG A 56 -6.45 -21.62 2.01
CA ARG A 56 -7.25 -22.74 2.60
C ARG A 56 -6.36 -23.62 3.49
N PRO A 57 -6.46 -23.55 4.83
CA PRO A 57 -5.58 -24.32 5.71
C PRO A 57 -6.10 -25.74 5.96
N ALA A 58 -5.17 -26.70 5.95
CA ALA A 58 -5.33 -27.97 6.66
C ALA A 58 -4.79 -27.81 8.09
N THR A 59 -5.57 -28.28 9.05
CA THR A 59 -5.41 -28.13 10.51
C THR A 59 -4.22 -28.90 11.09
N ALA A 60 -3.49 -28.33 12.07
CA ALA A 60 -2.82 -29.07 13.15
C ALA A 60 -2.50 -28.17 14.37
N ARG A 61 -2.42 -28.80 15.55
CA ARG A 61 -2.62 -28.23 16.91
C ARG A 61 -1.34 -27.68 17.59
N ARG A 62 -1.57 -26.58 18.32
CA ARG A 62 -1.22 -26.23 19.72
C ARG A 62 0.10 -26.76 20.34
N GLY A 63 0.91 -25.80 20.81
CA GLY A 63 1.89 -25.96 21.89
C GLY A 63 2.54 -24.61 22.21
N ASP A 64 2.43 -24.17 23.46
CA ASP A 64 3.01 -22.98 24.09
C ASP A 64 3.40 -23.42 25.54
N PRO A 65 4.14 -22.67 26.40
CA PRO A 65 4.77 -21.34 26.24
C PRO A 65 6.17 -21.20 26.92
N LEU A 66 6.79 -20.00 26.86
CA LEU A 66 7.32 -19.18 27.99
C LEU A 66 8.52 -18.23 27.66
N VAL A 67 8.24 -16.92 27.67
CA VAL A 67 8.85 -15.77 28.43
C VAL A 67 10.38 -15.66 28.61
N MET A 68 10.99 -14.52 28.19
CA MET A 68 11.64 -13.52 29.09
C MET A 68 12.33 -12.34 28.34
N ALA A 69 12.44 -11.22 29.06
CA ALA A 69 12.76 -9.85 28.64
C ALA A 69 14.26 -9.50 28.49
N GLY A 70 14.55 -8.36 27.86
CA GLY A 70 15.85 -7.67 27.92
C GLY A 70 15.82 -6.24 27.35
N ARG A 71 15.97 -5.24 28.22
CA ARG A 71 16.08 -3.80 27.92
C ARG A 71 17.36 -3.45 27.15
N ALA A 72 17.30 -2.38 26.34
CA ALA A 72 18.39 -1.41 26.25
C ALA A 72 17.83 -0.02 25.85
N VAL A 73 18.00 0.97 26.74
CA VAL A 73 17.88 2.40 26.42
C VAL A 73 19.30 2.94 26.38
N ASN A 74 19.70 3.55 25.27
CA ASN A 74 20.84 4.45 25.27
C ASN A 74 20.47 5.69 24.46
N ALA A 75 20.35 6.81 25.16
CA ALA A 75 20.08 8.12 24.60
C ALA A 75 21.42 8.82 24.32
N SER A 76 21.67 9.17 23.07
CA SER A 76 22.73 10.12 22.69
C SER A 76 22.11 11.40 22.13
N ARG A 77 22.66 12.51 22.63
CA ARG A 77 22.25 13.90 22.40
C ARG A 77 22.45 14.35 20.94
N GLY A 78 21.45 15.06 20.43
CA GLY A 78 21.62 16.37 19.78
C GLY A 78 21.76 16.41 18.26
N VAL A 79 20.68 16.79 17.56
CA VAL A 79 20.72 17.69 16.40
C VAL A 79 19.38 18.43 16.33
N HIS A 80 19.39 19.77 16.36
CA HIS A 80 18.21 20.57 16.05
C HIS A 80 18.07 20.66 14.52
N TYR A 81 17.15 19.88 13.94
CA TYR A 81 16.78 20.05 12.53
C TYR A 81 15.64 21.08 12.46
N CYS A 82 15.86 22.16 11.72
CA CYS A 82 14.76 22.99 11.22
C CYS A 82 13.99 22.14 10.19
N ARG A 83 13.13 21.25 10.71
CA ARG A 83 12.44 20.20 9.96
C ARG A 83 11.49 20.83 8.96
N ARG A 84 11.85 20.85 7.67
CA ARG A 84 10.82 21.10 6.66
C ARG A 84 9.99 19.82 6.56
N VAL A 85 8.71 19.97 6.86
CA VAL A 85 7.71 18.92 6.67
C VAL A 85 6.84 19.39 5.52
N ALA A 86 6.72 18.57 4.49
CA ALA A 86 5.71 18.75 3.46
C ALA A 86 4.65 17.66 3.62
N GLU A 87 3.37 18.06 3.62
CA GLU A 87 2.25 17.15 3.88
C GLU A 87 1.25 17.18 2.71
N PHE A 88 0.75 16.00 2.37
CA PHE A 88 -0.45 15.80 1.56
C PHE A 88 -1.47 15.06 2.41
N ARG A 89 -2.74 15.50 2.37
CA ARG A 89 -3.85 14.84 3.06
C ARG A 89 -5.08 14.85 2.16
N ALA A 90 -5.71 13.70 2.00
CA ALA A 90 -6.93 13.58 1.21
C ALA A 90 -7.75 12.35 1.62
N HIS A 91 -9.02 12.37 1.25
CA HIS A 91 -9.86 11.17 1.17
C HIS A 91 -9.68 10.53 -0.19
N ILE A 92 -9.34 9.24 -0.20
CA ILE A 92 -8.92 8.53 -1.40
C ILE A 92 -9.90 7.40 -1.68
N GLY A 93 -10.39 7.34 -2.93
CA GLY A 93 -11.16 6.21 -3.43
C GLY A 93 -10.23 5.02 -3.61
N VAL A 94 -10.60 3.91 -2.99
CA VAL A 94 -9.91 2.62 -3.05
C VAL A 94 -10.83 1.60 -3.71
N HIS A 95 -10.22 0.78 -4.55
CA HIS A 95 -10.80 -0.45 -5.07
C HIS A 95 -9.80 -1.57 -4.85
N TYR A 96 -10.29 -2.77 -4.53
CA TYR A 96 -9.49 -3.96 -4.24
C TYR A 96 -8.50 -3.85 -3.06
N GLY A 97 -8.73 -2.92 -2.14
CA GLY A 97 -7.96 -2.86 -0.90
C GLY A 97 -6.50 -2.45 -1.07
N PHE A 98 -6.18 -1.66 -2.09
CA PHE A 98 -4.82 -1.16 -2.28
C PHE A 98 -4.76 0.25 -2.85
N LEU A 99 -3.58 0.85 -2.70
CA LEU A 99 -3.15 2.10 -3.32
C LEU A 99 -1.78 1.91 -3.95
N GLU A 100 -1.52 2.65 -5.03
CA GLU A 100 -0.21 2.68 -5.68
C GLU A 100 0.38 4.08 -5.58
N ILE A 101 1.68 4.17 -5.33
CA ILE A 101 2.45 5.40 -5.51
C ILE A 101 3.54 5.11 -6.53
N ALA A 102 3.72 5.99 -7.50
CA ALA A 102 4.80 5.85 -8.46
C ALA A 102 5.30 7.21 -8.96
N ASP A 103 6.52 7.22 -9.49
CA ASP A 103 6.94 8.28 -10.39
C ASP A 103 6.29 8.15 -11.79
N ASP A 104 6.48 9.15 -12.65
CA ASP A 104 5.84 9.26 -13.96
C ASP A 104 6.35 8.25 -15.00
N GLN A 105 7.44 7.54 -14.72
CA GLN A 105 8.08 6.58 -15.64
C GLN A 105 7.98 5.13 -15.16
N SER A 106 7.78 4.93 -13.87
CA SER A 106 7.83 3.61 -13.24
C SER A 106 6.48 2.92 -13.19
N TRP A 107 5.35 3.65 -13.12
CA TRP A 107 4.02 3.05 -12.91
C TRP A 107 3.69 1.87 -13.84
N GLY A 108 3.34 0.73 -13.26
CA GLY A 108 2.88 -0.47 -13.95
C GLY A 108 3.99 -1.31 -14.58
N ARG A 109 5.26 -1.07 -14.18
CA ARG A 109 6.41 -1.87 -14.63
C ARG A 109 6.75 -2.99 -13.66
N THR A 110 6.31 -2.87 -12.41
CA THR A 110 6.60 -3.84 -11.34
C THR A 110 5.69 -5.07 -11.42
N ASP A 111 6.32 -6.25 -11.41
CA ASP A 111 5.64 -7.53 -11.23
C ASP A 111 5.31 -7.74 -9.74
N TRP A 112 4.23 -7.09 -9.29
CA TRP A 112 3.79 -7.15 -7.90
C TRP A 112 3.62 -8.56 -7.34
N PRO A 113 3.04 -9.55 -8.05
CA PRO A 113 3.04 -10.94 -7.60
C PRO A 113 4.43 -11.40 -7.15
N ASN A 114 5.44 -11.23 -7.98
CA ASN A 114 6.79 -11.67 -7.66
C ASN A 114 7.40 -10.85 -6.50
N VAL A 115 7.11 -9.55 -6.40
CA VAL A 115 7.59 -8.73 -5.27
C VAL A 115 6.96 -9.18 -3.95
N PHE A 116 5.66 -9.51 -3.94
CA PHE A 116 4.97 -10.00 -2.75
C PHE A 116 5.40 -11.41 -2.35
N PHE A 117 5.55 -12.33 -3.32
CA PHE A 117 5.88 -13.73 -3.05
C PHE A 117 7.38 -14.04 -2.97
N GLY A 118 8.23 -13.16 -3.50
CA GLY A 118 9.65 -13.45 -3.70
C GLY A 118 10.54 -13.18 -2.49
N ARG A 119 10.27 -12.12 -1.71
CA ARG A 119 11.02 -11.74 -0.50
C ARG A 119 10.17 -10.85 0.42
N ARG A 120 9.70 -11.42 1.53
CA ARG A 120 8.75 -10.84 2.50
C ARG A 120 8.84 -9.31 2.67
N PRO A 121 7.94 -8.54 2.02
CA PRO A 121 7.58 -7.22 2.49
C PRO A 121 6.82 -7.38 3.81
N THR A 122 6.57 -6.29 4.52
CA THR A 122 5.87 -6.27 5.82
C THR A 122 4.38 -6.62 5.72
N GLY A 123 3.93 -7.31 4.66
CA GLY A 123 2.54 -7.64 4.36
C GLY A 123 1.62 -6.45 4.04
N LEU A 124 2.01 -5.22 4.40
CA LEU A 124 1.18 -4.02 4.34
C LEU A 124 1.69 -2.97 3.35
N ILE A 125 2.99 -2.98 3.06
CA ILE A 125 3.63 -2.12 2.07
C ILE A 125 4.72 -2.92 1.34
N ALA A 126 4.80 -2.74 0.03
CA ALA A 126 5.85 -3.28 -0.81
C ALA A 126 6.41 -2.18 -1.72
N THR A 127 7.68 -2.31 -2.10
CA THR A 127 8.39 -1.30 -2.87
C THR A 127 9.20 -1.94 -3.98
N SER A 128 9.27 -1.23 -5.09
CA SER A 128 10.19 -1.44 -6.21
C SER A 128 10.81 -0.08 -6.53
N PRO A 129 11.97 0.03 -7.21
CA PRO A 129 12.51 1.33 -7.57
C PRO A 129 11.48 2.20 -8.29
N GLY A 130 11.12 3.34 -7.69
CA GLY A 130 10.13 4.27 -8.23
C GLY A 130 8.64 3.87 -8.09
N GLU A 131 8.32 2.71 -7.51
CA GLU A 131 6.94 2.26 -7.28
C GLU A 131 6.72 1.72 -5.85
N VAL A 132 5.52 1.94 -5.32
CA VAL A 132 5.08 1.51 -3.99
C VAL A 132 3.68 0.95 -4.09
N PHE A 133 3.46 -0.18 -3.44
CA PHE A 133 2.15 -0.79 -3.28
C PHE A 133 1.78 -0.78 -1.80
N LEU A 134 0.58 -0.31 -1.50
CA LEU A 134 0.09 -0.10 -0.14
C LEU A 134 -1.23 -0.85 0.03
N ILE A 135 -1.36 -1.57 1.13
CA ILE A 135 -2.57 -2.31 1.45
C ILE A 135 -3.48 -1.50 2.37
N THR A 136 -4.79 -1.61 2.16
CA THR A 136 -5.82 -1.07 3.04
C THR A 136 -6.73 -2.18 3.58
N GLY A 137 -7.37 -1.94 4.73
CA GLY A 137 -8.41 -2.80 5.29
C GLY A 137 -9.69 -2.72 4.47
N ARG A 138 -10.08 -1.50 4.07
CA ARG A 138 -11.22 -1.27 3.18
C ARG A 138 -10.96 -1.84 1.79
N HIS A 139 -11.79 -2.79 1.35
CA HIS A 139 -11.68 -3.32 -0.02
C HIS A 139 -12.15 -2.31 -1.08
N THR A 140 -13.30 -1.66 -0.87
CA THR A 140 -13.85 -0.68 -1.83
C THR A 140 -14.57 0.43 -1.08
N GLY A 141 -14.33 1.69 -1.50
CA GLY A 141 -14.90 2.87 -0.88
C GLY A 141 -13.85 3.94 -0.64
N THR A 142 -14.03 4.76 0.39
CA THR A 142 -13.15 5.89 0.71
C THR A 142 -12.32 5.61 1.96
N VAL A 143 -11.03 5.97 1.94
CA VAL A 143 -10.11 5.91 3.08
C VAL A 143 -9.47 7.28 3.36
N GLY A 144 -9.04 7.52 4.59
CA GLY A 144 -8.23 8.69 4.95
C GLY A 144 -6.76 8.43 4.66
N PHE A 145 -6.09 9.29 3.89
CA PHE A 145 -4.68 9.08 3.54
C PHE A 145 -3.86 10.36 3.72
N THR A 146 -2.76 10.23 4.45
CA THR A 146 -1.78 11.31 4.69
C THR A 146 -0.39 10.86 4.25
N VAL A 147 0.32 11.71 3.51
CA VAL A 147 1.74 11.54 3.20
C VAL A 147 2.53 12.68 3.81
N ARG A 148 3.58 12.36 4.56
CA ARG A 148 4.52 13.33 5.10
C ARG A 148 5.91 13.04 4.58
N VAL A 149 6.54 14.06 4.00
CA VAL A 149 7.94 14.03 3.59
C VAL A 149 8.74 14.87 4.57
N ASP A 150 9.70 14.24 5.22
CA ASP A 150 10.54 14.82 6.26
C ASP A 150 12.01 14.82 5.81
N ASP A 151 12.79 15.78 6.31
CA ASP A 151 14.25 15.84 6.08
C ASP A 151 15.04 14.79 6.89
N GLY A 152 14.37 14.04 7.77
CA GLY A 152 14.93 12.99 8.61
C GLY A 152 13.85 12.23 9.39
N ASP A 153 14.22 11.18 10.12
CA ASP A 153 13.26 10.29 10.79
C ASP A 153 12.32 11.05 11.76
N PRO A 154 10.99 11.03 11.54
CA PRO A 154 10.01 11.64 12.44
C PRO A 154 9.70 10.89 13.71
N GLY A 155 10.19 9.67 13.85
CA GLY A 155 9.73 8.74 14.87
C GLY A 155 8.33 8.20 14.54
N PRO A 156 8.04 6.96 14.99
CA PRO A 156 6.75 6.34 14.74
C PRO A 156 5.67 6.89 15.67
N ASP A 157 4.42 6.99 15.17
CA ASP A 157 3.24 7.17 16.01
C ASP A 157 2.65 5.80 16.37
N LEU A 158 3.13 5.23 17.49
CA LEU A 158 2.72 3.90 17.96
C LEU A 158 1.46 3.92 18.83
N GLU A 159 1.03 5.09 19.30
CA GLU A 159 -0.18 5.24 20.11
C GLU A 159 -1.40 5.45 19.22
N GLY A 160 -1.25 6.27 18.16
CA GLY A 160 -2.32 6.62 17.24
C GLY A 160 -2.68 5.54 16.22
N PHE A 161 -1.81 4.55 15.99
CA PHE A 161 -1.98 3.54 14.94
C PHE A 161 -1.84 2.11 15.46
N GLU A 162 -2.58 1.19 14.84
CA GLU A 162 -2.66 -0.22 15.23
C GLU A 162 -1.48 -1.00 14.65
N ASP A 163 -1.14 -0.73 13.40
CA ASP A 163 -0.06 -1.39 12.67
C ASP A 163 0.90 -0.35 12.10
N VAL A 164 2.19 -0.57 12.30
CA VAL A 164 3.26 0.32 11.88
C VAL A 164 4.42 -0.50 11.35
N VAL A 165 4.75 -0.30 10.08
CA VAL A 165 5.78 -1.05 9.36
C VAL A 165 6.68 -0.13 8.57
N GLU A 166 7.90 -0.59 8.30
CA GLU A 166 8.90 0.16 7.55
C GLU A 166 9.51 -0.66 6.43
N VAL A 167 9.78 -0.01 5.31
CA VAL A 167 10.47 -0.59 4.15
C VAL A 167 11.48 0.40 3.57
N PRO A 168 12.59 -0.10 3.00
CA PRO A 168 13.45 0.73 2.17
C PRO A 168 12.71 1.10 0.87
N PHE A 169 12.96 2.29 0.34
CA PHE A 169 12.46 2.73 -0.95
C PHE A 169 13.58 3.39 -1.76
N GLU A 170 13.74 2.96 -3.00
CA GLU A 170 14.70 3.58 -3.92
C GLU A 170 13.94 4.51 -4.88
N ALA A 171 14.15 5.81 -4.73
CA ALA A 171 13.51 6.83 -5.54
C ALA A 171 14.34 7.10 -6.80
N SER A 172 13.79 6.77 -7.97
CA SER A 172 14.40 7.13 -9.26
C SER A 172 14.20 8.61 -9.61
N ARG A 173 13.17 9.24 -9.03
CA ARG A 173 12.78 10.64 -9.23
C ARG A 173 12.29 11.26 -7.93
N SER A 174 12.25 12.59 -7.88
CA SER A 174 11.78 13.35 -6.71
C SER A 174 10.28 13.59 -6.70
N GLU A 175 9.63 13.53 -7.87
CA GLU A 175 8.17 13.62 -7.97
C GLU A 175 7.55 12.23 -7.86
N LEU A 176 6.65 12.07 -6.89
CA LEU A 176 5.79 10.89 -6.76
C LEU A 176 4.33 11.31 -6.92
N ARG A 177 3.51 10.37 -7.38
CA ARG A 177 2.06 10.52 -7.44
C ARG A 177 1.39 9.35 -6.75
N LEU A 178 0.36 9.65 -5.97
CA LEU A 178 -0.60 8.66 -5.51
C LEU A 178 -1.57 8.39 -6.64
N ILE A 179 -1.72 7.13 -7.02
CA ILE A 179 -2.48 6.67 -8.17
C ILE A 179 -3.65 5.83 -7.64
N GLN A 180 -4.86 6.30 -7.92
CA GLN A 180 -6.08 5.53 -7.64
C GLN A 180 -6.24 4.43 -8.70
N TRP A 181 -7.15 3.51 -8.43
CA TRP A 181 -7.41 2.34 -9.26
C TRP A 181 -7.45 2.67 -10.76
N ALA A 182 -6.77 1.83 -11.55
CA ALA A 182 -6.64 1.92 -13.00
C ALA A 182 -6.08 3.26 -13.55
N GLY A 183 -5.54 4.14 -12.68
CA GLY A 183 -5.07 5.47 -13.06
C GLY A 183 -6.19 6.47 -13.34
N GLU A 184 -7.42 6.20 -12.90
CA GLU A 184 -8.57 7.08 -13.12
C GLU A 184 -8.39 8.47 -12.50
N LYS A 185 -7.67 8.51 -11.38
CA LYS A 185 -7.29 9.74 -10.69
C LYS A 185 -5.89 9.60 -10.13
N SER A 186 -5.12 10.67 -10.18
CA SER A 186 -3.83 10.75 -9.50
C SER A 186 -3.70 12.06 -8.74
N HIS A 187 -2.90 12.04 -7.68
CA HIS A 187 -2.61 13.19 -6.83
C HIS A 187 -1.11 13.39 -6.79
N ALA A 188 -0.65 14.62 -7.03
CA ALA A 188 0.75 14.95 -6.83
C ALA A 188 1.06 14.91 -5.33
N LEU A 189 2.10 14.16 -4.97
CA LEU A 189 2.60 14.13 -3.59
C LEU A 189 3.67 15.20 -3.40
N PRO A 190 4.02 15.55 -2.15
CA PRO A 190 5.14 16.42 -1.90
C PRO A 190 6.43 15.86 -2.51
N ARG A 191 7.27 16.74 -3.04
CA ARG A 191 8.57 16.34 -3.61
C ARG A 191 9.46 15.77 -2.52
N LEU A 192 10.22 14.74 -2.86
CA LEU A 192 11.19 14.13 -1.94
C LEU A 192 12.30 15.14 -1.58
N SER A 193 12.65 15.20 -0.30
CA SER A 193 13.51 16.24 0.28
C SER A 193 14.97 16.20 -0.19
N ALA A 194 15.50 15.02 -0.52
CA ALA A 194 16.91 14.82 -0.90
C ALA A 194 17.14 14.49 -2.38
N GLY A 195 16.11 14.59 -3.24
CA GLY A 195 16.22 14.21 -4.65
C GLY A 195 16.08 12.70 -4.90
N PRO A 196 16.47 12.18 -6.08
CA PRO A 196 16.57 10.73 -6.30
C PRO A 196 17.58 10.07 -5.33
N GLY A 197 17.34 8.82 -4.96
CA GLY A 197 18.19 8.04 -4.06
C GLY A 197 17.41 7.23 -3.03
N SER A 198 18.07 6.89 -1.93
CA SER A 198 17.54 5.97 -0.93
C SER A 198 16.74 6.66 0.17
N TYR A 199 15.57 6.10 0.46
CA TYR A 199 14.62 6.58 1.45
C TYR A 199 14.15 5.44 2.35
N ARG A 200 13.63 5.80 3.52
CA ARG A 200 12.79 4.93 4.34
C ARG A 200 11.35 5.37 4.21
N MET A 201 10.45 4.40 4.12
CA MET A 201 9.01 4.61 4.18
C MET A 201 8.48 3.93 5.44
N ARG A 202 7.70 4.66 6.25
CA ARG A 202 6.97 4.11 7.39
C ARG A 202 5.48 4.25 7.14
N TYR A 203 4.79 3.12 7.11
CA TYR A 203 3.37 3.03 6.86
C TYR A 203 2.64 2.71 8.16
N HIS A 204 1.68 3.55 8.51
CA HIS A 204 0.85 3.41 9.69
C HIS A 204 -0.60 3.18 9.26
N CYS A 205 -1.25 2.20 9.89
CA CYS A 205 -2.61 1.80 9.60
C CYS A 205 -3.45 1.80 10.88
N ARG A 206 -4.68 2.30 10.78
CA ARG A 206 -5.70 2.20 11.84
C ARG A 206 -7.07 1.95 11.22
N GLY A 207 -7.90 1.18 11.91
CA GLY A 207 -9.29 0.92 11.56
C GLY A 207 -9.43 -0.17 10.50
N MET A 208 -8.37 -0.93 10.21
CA MET A 208 -8.39 -1.96 9.16
C MET A 208 -9.42 -3.06 9.45
N ASP A 209 -9.50 -3.48 10.71
CA ASP A 209 -10.44 -4.51 11.18
C ASP A 209 -11.91 -4.08 11.02
N ASP A 210 -12.22 -2.82 11.33
CA ASP A 210 -13.57 -2.28 11.21
C ASP A 210 -13.94 -2.06 9.75
N ALA A 211 -12.99 -1.57 8.94
CA ALA A 211 -13.20 -1.32 7.53
C ALA A 211 -13.52 -2.59 6.73
N GLY A 212 -12.87 -3.72 7.06
CA GLY A 212 -13.15 -5.03 6.46
C GLY A 212 -14.56 -5.56 6.75
N ASN A 213 -15.21 -5.07 7.81
CA ASN A 213 -16.57 -5.44 8.20
C ASN A 213 -17.65 -4.43 7.76
N SER A 214 -17.25 -3.27 7.21
CA SER A 214 -18.17 -2.21 6.78
C SER A 214 -18.59 -2.42 5.31
N SER A 215 -19.88 -2.68 5.04
CA SER A 215 -20.34 -3.06 3.69
C SER A 215 -21.27 -2.08 2.97
N TRP A 216 -21.66 -0.94 3.56
CA TRP A 216 -22.76 -0.13 2.99
C TRP A 216 -22.48 1.35 2.71
N ASP A 217 -21.62 2.03 3.47
CA ASP A 217 -21.29 3.45 3.19
C ASP A 217 -19.91 3.58 2.54
N HIS A 218 -19.90 3.77 1.22
CA HIS A 218 -18.68 3.98 0.42
C HIS A 218 -18.01 5.35 0.64
N HIS A 219 -18.68 6.28 1.33
CA HIS A 219 -18.15 7.62 1.63
C HIS A 219 -17.62 7.74 3.06
N ALA A 220 -18.13 6.95 4.00
CA ALA A 220 -17.60 6.89 5.36
C ALA A 220 -16.11 6.51 5.36
N VAL A 221 -15.28 7.29 6.05
CA VAL A 221 -13.88 6.94 6.29
C VAL A 221 -13.84 6.12 7.57
N VAL A 222 -13.48 4.84 7.46
CA VAL A 222 -13.41 3.90 8.59
C VAL A 222 -11.95 3.61 8.96
N ASP A 223 -11.11 3.44 7.94
CA ASP A 223 -9.68 3.25 8.07
C ASP A 223 -8.89 4.49 7.60
N GLU A 224 -7.78 4.73 8.30
CA GLU A 224 -6.90 5.88 8.09
C GLU A 224 -5.45 5.44 8.04
N TYR A 225 -4.69 6.12 7.18
CA TYR A 225 -3.33 5.77 6.83
C TYR A 225 -2.40 6.98 6.86
N LEU A 226 -1.19 6.75 7.38
CA LEU A 226 -0.09 7.71 7.36
C LEU A 226 1.16 7.07 6.76
N LEU A 227 1.63 7.63 5.65
CA LEU A 227 2.93 7.33 5.05
C LEU A 227 3.94 8.43 5.38
N GLN A 228 4.95 8.12 6.18
CA GLN A 228 6.10 8.99 6.41
C GLN A 228 7.24 8.58 5.49
N ILE A 229 7.93 9.55 4.89
CA ILE A 229 9.03 9.34 3.96
C ILE A 229 10.20 10.25 4.37
N TRP A 230 11.39 9.69 4.52
CA TRP A 230 12.60 10.47 4.82
C TRP A 230 13.85 9.85 4.20
N PRO A 231 14.89 10.65 3.87
CA PRO A 231 16.15 10.13 3.37
C PRO A 231 16.79 9.18 4.39
N SER A 232 17.20 8.00 3.96
CA SER A 232 17.82 7.00 4.82
C SER A 232 18.62 6.01 3.99
N PRO A 233 19.77 5.51 4.49
CA PRO A 233 20.42 4.35 3.89
C PRO A 233 19.45 3.16 3.80
N ALA A 234 19.64 2.32 2.78
CA ALA A 234 18.88 1.09 2.61
C ALA A 234 19.10 0.17 3.82
N ALA A 235 18.00 -0.21 4.46
CA ALA A 235 17.97 -1.14 5.58
C ALA A 235 16.85 -2.16 5.37
N GLN A 236 16.95 -3.32 6.02
CA GLN A 236 15.92 -4.36 5.91
C GLN A 236 14.55 -3.83 6.36
N PRO A 237 13.45 -4.33 5.76
CA PRO A 237 12.11 -4.05 6.26
C PRO A 237 11.97 -4.38 7.74
N ALA A 238 11.13 -3.63 8.46
CA ALA A 238 10.88 -3.83 9.88
C ALA A 238 9.41 -3.69 10.21
N THR A 239 8.93 -4.52 11.13
CA THR A 239 7.59 -4.40 11.72
C THR A 239 7.74 -3.82 13.12
N LEU A 240 7.24 -2.60 13.34
CA LEU A 240 7.37 -1.89 14.61
C LEU A 240 6.22 -2.19 15.57
N LYS A 241 5.01 -2.30 15.04
CA LYS A 241 3.79 -2.65 15.79
C LYS A 241 2.80 -3.33 14.85
N VAL A 242 2.10 -4.34 15.34
CA VAL A 242 0.95 -4.95 14.68
C VAL A 242 0.00 -5.37 15.77
N THR A 243 -1.24 -4.91 15.69
CA THR A 243 -2.27 -5.24 16.68
C THR A 243 -3.62 -5.53 16.05
N SER A 244 -3.86 -5.10 14.80
CA SER A 244 -5.10 -5.43 14.10
C SER A 244 -5.08 -6.89 13.61
N ARG A 245 -6.24 -7.52 13.53
CA ARG A 245 -6.37 -8.88 12.97
C ARG A 245 -5.98 -8.89 11.50
N GLU A 246 -6.38 -7.85 10.77
CA GLU A 246 -6.09 -7.66 9.35
C GLU A 246 -4.60 -7.45 9.05
N GLY A 247 -3.89 -6.74 9.92
CA GLY A 247 -2.43 -6.57 9.86
C GLY A 247 -1.69 -7.86 10.17
N HIS A 248 -2.09 -8.55 11.25
CA HIS A 248 -1.55 -9.87 11.60
C HIS A 248 -1.70 -10.88 10.48
N ARG A 249 -2.90 -10.95 9.89
CA ARG A 249 -3.20 -11.87 8.78
C ARG A 249 -2.26 -11.65 7.60
N ARG A 250 -2.11 -10.40 7.15
CA ARG A 250 -1.32 -10.07 5.96
C ARG A 250 0.17 -10.29 6.14
N ILE A 251 0.70 -10.08 7.34
CA ILE A 251 2.11 -10.35 7.65
C ILE A 251 2.40 -11.85 7.71
N LEU A 252 1.46 -12.66 8.19
CA LEU A 252 1.63 -14.12 8.23
C LEU A 252 1.48 -14.76 6.85
N GLU A 253 0.63 -14.19 5.99
CA GLU A 253 0.37 -14.66 4.62
C GLU A 253 1.43 -14.18 3.60
N SER A 254 2.33 -13.27 3.98
CA SER A 254 3.47 -12.78 3.17
C SER A 254 4.79 -13.52 3.41
#